data_AF-A0A957R0D6-F1
#
_entry.id   AF-A0A957R0D6-F1
#
_cell.length_a   1.000
_cell.length_b   1.000
_cell.length_c   1.000
_cell.angle_alpha   90.00
_cell.angle_beta   90.00
_cell.angle_gamma   90.00
#
_symmetry.space_group_name_H-M   'P 1'
#
loop_
_entity.id
_entity.type
_entity.pdbx_description
1 polymer ?
#
loop_
_entity_poly.entity_id
_entity_poly.type
_entity_poly.pdbx_seq_one_letter_code
_entity_poly.pdbx_strand_id
1 'polypeptide(L)'
;GMRFYAGNWVYSIWLFRDEAEEAIARQVTTTSPLLPTQLKNMYDPDTITSLLHKVIAFRLMHLHGRALHELLPQAIDDIDRYTWRDGELVAGVVAGWNFGEGFLHNECLLAALQKRCNWRSGDLRCIFVDPQPLGSTDLSWRIVDAHDGLLGTGQIAVADLLERQPWPELAPLRTPGHRVSSN
;
A
#
# COMPACT_ATOMS: atom_id res chain seq x y z
N GLY A 1 21.49 12.63 2.28
CA GLY A 1 21.44 14.10 2.34
C GLY A 1 20.03 14.60 2.09
N MET A 2 19.71 15.00 0.85
CA MET A 2 18.40 15.59 0.50
C MET A 2 17.48 14.70 -0.35
N ARG A 3 17.93 13.53 -0.81
CA ARG A 3 17.11 12.62 -1.65
C ARG A 3 15.90 12.04 -0.91
N PHE A 4 16.02 11.83 0.40
CA PHE A 4 14.95 11.25 1.22
C PHE A 4 13.67 12.11 1.18
N TYR A 5 13.80 13.44 1.21
CA TYR A 5 12.66 14.37 1.12
C TYR A 5 12.24 14.71 -0.32
N ALA A 6 12.97 14.25 -1.32
CA ALA A 6 12.67 14.46 -2.73
C ALA A 6 11.87 13.28 -3.34
N GLY A 7 11.24 12.44 -2.52
CA GLY A 7 10.49 11.25 -2.96
C GLY A 7 11.23 9.92 -2.79
N ASN A 8 12.51 9.93 -2.43
CA ASN A 8 13.32 8.71 -2.27
C ASN A 8 13.30 8.16 -0.84
N TRP A 9 12.10 7.89 -0.32
CA TRP A 9 11.91 7.29 1.00
C TRP A 9 11.33 5.87 0.91
N VAL A 10 11.73 5.03 1.86
CA VAL A 10 11.17 3.67 2.03
C VAL A 10 9.69 3.78 2.32
N TYR A 11 8.90 2.90 1.74
CA TYR A 11 7.50 2.78 2.15
C TYR A 11 7.03 1.33 2.11
N SER A 12 5.88 1.09 2.75
CA SER A 12 5.16 -0.16 2.57
C SER A 12 3.66 0.06 2.47
N ILE A 13 2.99 -0.82 1.75
CA ILE A 13 1.53 -0.87 1.64
C ILE A 13 1.07 -2.16 2.27
N TRP A 14 0.12 -2.04 3.19
CA TRP A 14 -0.45 -3.14 3.96
C TRP A 14 -1.87 -3.40 3.45
N LEU A 15 -2.10 -4.61 2.97
CA LEU A 15 -3.32 -5.06 2.31
C LEU A 15 -4.00 -6.04 3.26
N PHE A 16 -4.98 -5.55 4.02
CA PHE A 16 -5.77 -6.35 4.95
C PHE A 16 -7.00 -6.91 4.24
N ARG A 17 -7.12 -8.23 4.15
CA ARG A 17 -8.30 -8.88 3.57
C ARG A 17 -9.46 -8.87 4.58
N ASP A 18 -10.66 -8.55 4.12
CA ASP A 18 -11.88 -8.59 4.93
C ASP A 18 -11.68 -7.88 6.29
N GLU A 19 -11.91 -8.55 7.43
CA GLU A 19 -11.79 -7.99 8.79
C GLU A 19 -10.38 -8.15 9.42
N ALA A 20 -9.35 -8.43 8.61
CA ALA A 20 -8.00 -8.70 9.14
C ALA A 20 -7.40 -7.51 9.91
N GLU A 21 -7.69 -6.27 9.52
CA GLU A 21 -7.23 -5.06 10.23
C GLU A 21 -7.74 -5.02 11.69
N GLU A 22 -8.96 -5.50 11.92
CA GLU A 22 -9.58 -5.48 13.25
C GLU A 22 -8.89 -6.43 14.24
N ALA A 23 -8.17 -7.45 13.76
CA ALA A 23 -7.38 -8.32 14.61
C ALA A 23 -6.33 -7.52 15.40
N ILE A 24 -5.80 -6.42 14.83
CA ILE A 24 -4.87 -5.52 15.52
C ILE A 24 -5.54 -4.93 16.77
N ALA A 25 -6.75 -4.38 16.62
CA ALA A 25 -7.47 -3.79 17.75
C ALA A 25 -7.81 -4.81 18.85
N ARG A 26 -8.02 -6.07 18.47
CA ARG A 26 -8.37 -7.15 19.41
C ARG A 26 -7.16 -7.75 20.12
N GLN A 27 -6.02 -7.88 19.44
CA GLN A 27 -4.89 -8.70 19.89
C GLN A 27 -3.62 -7.89 20.24
N VAL A 28 -3.58 -6.61 19.91
CA VAL A 28 -2.39 -5.75 20.10
C VAL A 28 -2.74 -4.59 21.01
N THR A 29 -1.91 -4.34 22.02
CA THR A 29 -1.94 -3.07 22.76
C THR A 29 -1.44 -1.95 21.85
N THR A 30 -2.37 -1.23 21.23
CA THR A 30 -2.08 -0.10 20.35
C THR A 30 -1.92 1.20 21.14
N THR A 31 -1.29 2.20 20.54
CA THR A 31 -1.14 3.55 21.13
C THR A 31 -2.42 4.37 21.02
N SER A 32 -3.30 4.00 20.09
CA SER A 32 -4.59 4.63 19.81
C SER A 32 -5.55 3.59 19.18
N PRO A 33 -6.87 3.85 19.13
CA PRO A 33 -7.78 3.04 18.33
C PRO A 33 -7.39 3.01 16.85
N LEU A 34 -7.89 2.05 16.07
CA LEU A 34 -7.72 2.08 14.61
C LEU A 34 -8.26 3.39 14.01
N LEU A 35 -7.68 3.87 12.92
CA LEU A 35 -8.04 5.16 12.31
C LEU A 35 -9.52 5.30 11.98
N PRO A 36 -10.22 4.30 11.39
CA PRO A 36 -11.66 4.40 11.21
C PRO A 36 -12.39 4.66 12.53
N THR A 37 -11.99 3.99 13.62
CA THR A 37 -12.59 4.16 14.95
C THR A 37 -12.32 5.54 15.54
N GLN A 38 -11.14 6.12 15.32
CA GLN A 38 -10.84 7.48 15.76
C GLN A 38 -11.75 8.52 15.08
N LEU A 39 -12.03 8.33 13.77
CA LEU A 39 -12.78 9.28 12.96
C LEU A 39 -14.31 9.13 13.06
N LYS A 40 -14.82 7.99 13.55
CA LYS A 40 -16.27 7.69 13.69
C LYS A 40 -17.06 8.72 14.48
N ASN A 41 -16.42 9.45 15.40
CA ASN A 41 -17.09 10.48 16.20
C ASN A 41 -17.26 11.82 15.45
N MET A 42 -16.63 11.98 14.29
CA MET A 42 -16.57 13.24 13.54
C MET A 42 -17.17 13.14 12.14
N TYR A 43 -17.14 11.96 11.52
CA TYR A 43 -17.47 11.77 10.12
C TYR A 43 -18.32 10.50 9.91
N ASP A 44 -19.13 10.52 8.86
CA ASP A 44 -19.85 9.34 8.38
C ASP A 44 -18.90 8.31 7.71
N PRO A 45 -19.31 7.04 7.54
CA PRO A 45 -18.45 5.98 7.00
C PRO A 45 -17.86 6.27 5.61
N ASP A 46 -18.60 6.90 4.71
CA ASP A 46 -18.15 7.18 3.34
C ASP A 46 -17.09 8.28 3.35
N THR A 47 -17.29 9.31 4.18
CA THR A 47 -16.28 10.36 4.41
C THR A 47 -15.01 9.79 5.04
N ILE A 48 -15.12 8.90 6.03
CA ILE A 48 -13.95 8.24 6.66
C ILE A 48 -13.15 7.45 5.61
N THR A 49 -13.84 6.63 4.82
CA THR A 49 -13.23 5.84 3.76
C THR A 49 -12.49 6.74 2.76
N SER A 50 -13.15 7.82 2.34
CA SER A 50 -12.54 8.81 1.44
C SER A 50 -11.31 9.50 2.04
N LEU A 51 -11.35 9.87 3.33
CA LEU A 51 -10.22 10.49 4.02
C LEU A 51 -9.01 9.55 4.11
N LEU A 52 -9.22 8.28 4.43
CA LEU A 52 -8.14 7.30 4.51
C LEU A 52 -7.58 6.96 3.14
N HIS A 53 -8.43 6.87 2.11
CA HIS A 53 -7.98 6.66 0.72
C HIS A 53 -7.18 7.84 0.15
N LYS A 54 -7.37 9.07 0.64
CA LYS A 54 -6.52 10.20 0.25
C LYS A 54 -5.04 9.96 0.55
N VAL A 55 -4.71 9.19 1.59
CA VAL A 55 -3.31 8.84 1.91
C VAL A 55 -2.72 7.94 0.83
N ILE A 56 -3.47 6.94 0.37
CA ILE A 56 -3.06 6.06 -0.73
C ILE A 56 -2.98 6.84 -2.04
N ALA A 57 -3.94 7.71 -2.32
CA ALA A 57 -3.90 8.57 -3.50
C ALA A 57 -2.66 9.48 -3.48
N PHE A 58 -2.33 10.05 -2.32
CA PHE A 58 -1.09 10.82 -2.12
C PHE A 58 0.15 9.98 -2.42
N ARG A 59 0.21 8.74 -1.94
CA ARG A 59 1.31 7.80 -2.25
C ARG A 59 1.48 7.62 -3.76
N LEU A 60 0.40 7.34 -4.48
CA LEU A 60 0.42 7.10 -5.93
C LEU A 60 0.86 8.32 -6.74
N MET A 61 0.64 9.54 -6.23
CA MET A 61 1.12 10.77 -6.86
C MET A 61 2.63 10.96 -6.80
N HIS A 62 3.33 10.25 -5.91
CA HIS A 62 4.80 10.29 -5.82
C HIS A 62 5.42 9.29 -6.80
N LEU A 63 6.59 9.66 -7.35
CA LEU A 63 7.28 8.89 -8.38
C LEU A 63 7.40 7.40 -8.03
N HIS A 64 7.92 7.08 -6.83
CA HIS A 64 8.11 5.69 -6.41
C HIS A 64 6.81 4.98 -6.06
N GLY A 65 5.74 5.71 -5.72
CA GLY A 65 4.42 5.13 -5.49
C GLY A 65 3.79 4.58 -6.77
N ARG A 66 4.20 5.06 -7.95
CA ARG A 66 3.74 4.54 -9.25
C ARG A 66 4.12 3.08 -9.48
N ALA A 67 5.11 2.55 -8.76
CA ALA A 67 5.45 1.12 -8.78
C ALA A 67 4.26 0.23 -8.37
N LEU A 68 3.35 0.76 -7.54
CA LEU A 68 2.20 -0.01 -7.06
C LEU A 68 1.29 -0.50 -8.20
N HIS A 69 1.17 0.23 -9.32
CA HIS A 69 0.39 -0.22 -10.48
C HIS A 69 0.85 -1.57 -11.03
N GLU A 70 2.12 -1.91 -10.85
CA GLU A 70 2.69 -3.19 -11.25
C GLU A 70 2.74 -4.21 -10.10
N LEU A 71 2.97 -3.74 -8.87
CA LEU A 71 3.14 -4.62 -7.71
C LEU A 71 1.83 -5.12 -7.12
N LEU A 72 0.75 -4.34 -7.20
CA LEU A 72 -0.54 -4.73 -6.62
C LEU A 72 -1.17 -5.96 -7.30
N PRO A 73 -1.22 -6.08 -8.64
CA PRO A 73 -1.72 -7.29 -9.28
C PRO A 73 -0.89 -8.54 -8.99
N GLN A 74 0.37 -8.37 -8.57
CA GLN A 74 1.23 -9.47 -8.12
C GLN A 74 0.97 -9.83 -6.65
N ALA A 75 0.60 -8.83 -5.84
CA ALA A 75 0.37 -9.01 -4.41
C ALA A 75 -1.00 -9.61 -4.11
N ILE A 76 -2.04 -9.28 -4.86
CA ILE A 76 -3.43 -9.66 -4.56
C ILE A 76 -4.24 -10.02 -5.80
N ASP A 77 -5.25 -10.86 -5.60
CA ASP A 77 -6.16 -11.40 -6.62
C ASP A 77 -7.33 -10.46 -6.93
N ASP A 78 -7.92 -9.88 -5.89
CA ASP A 78 -9.09 -9.02 -5.97
C ASP A 78 -8.90 -7.81 -5.06
N ILE A 79 -8.69 -6.64 -5.66
CA ILE A 79 -8.45 -5.38 -4.94
C ILE A 79 -9.58 -4.99 -4.00
N ASP A 80 -10.83 -5.30 -4.35
CA ASP A 80 -12.02 -4.86 -3.62
C ASP A 80 -12.19 -5.62 -2.29
N ARG A 81 -11.50 -6.75 -2.13
CA ARG A 81 -11.47 -7.52 -0.89
C ARG A 81 -10.45 -7.05 0.12
N TYR A 82 -9.60 -6.08 -0.25
CA TYR A 82 -8.53 -5.61 0.62
C TYR A 82 -8.71 -4.15 1.00
N THR A 83 -8.58 -3.88 2.29
CA THR A 83 -8.39 -2.53 2.80
C THR A 83 -6.92 -2.18 2.76
N TRP A 84 -6.61 -1.05 2.13
CA TRP A 84 -5.23 -0.57 1.99
C TRP A 84 -4.87 0.41 3.09
N ARG A 85 -3.69 0.22 3.67
CA ARG A 85 -3.07 1.16 4.59
C ARG A 85 -1.65 1.45 4.14
N ASP A 86 -1.28 2.72 4.14
CA ASP A 86 0.13 3.07 4.12
C ASP A 86 0.75 2.59 5.44
N GLY A 87 1.93 1.98 5.38
CA GLY A 87 2.60 1.42 6.55
C GLY A 87 2.87 2.45 7.64
N GLU A 88 2.97 3.74 7.28
CA GLU A 88 3.08 4.83 8.26
C GLU A 88 1.85 4.89 9.17
N LEU A 89 0.64 4.71 8.63
CA LEU A 89 -0.59 4.70 9.41
C LEU A 89 -0.63 3.51 10.38
N VAL A 90 -0.15 2.35 9.92
CA VAL A 90 -0.06 1.14 10.75
C VAL A 90 0.93 1.37 11.88
N ALA A 91 2.15 1.84 11.59
CA ALA A 91 3.18 2.17 12.58
C ALA A 91 2.69 3.22 13.59
N GLY A 92 1.94 4.22 13.14
CA GLY A 92 1.31 5.22 14.01
C GLY A 92 0.43 4.60 15.08
N VAL A 93 -0.44 3.68 14.67
CA VAL A 93 -1.38 3.02 15.58
C VAL A 93 -0.69 2.00 16.49
N VAL A 94 0.23 1.18 15.96
CA VAL A 94 0.80 0.06 16.72
C VAL A 94 2.04 0.42 17.52
N ALA A 95 2.79 1.43 17.10
CA ALA A 95 4.07 1.83 17.72
C ALA A 95 4.11 3.32 18.14
N GLY A 96 3.13 4.13 17.75
CA GLY A 96 3.09 5.56 18.12
C GLY A 96 4.04 6.44 17.32
N TRP A 97 4.48 5.99 16.14
CA TRP A 97 5.45 6.70 15.31
C TRP A 97 4.86 7.11 13.95
N ASN A 98 4.88 8.42 13.64
CA ASN A 98 4.27 9.00 12.43
C ASN A 98 5.17 10.07 11.78
N PHE A 99 6.45 9.76 11.51
CA PHE A 99 7.44 10.73 11.00
C PHE A 99 8.09 10.36 9.65
N GLY A 100 7.39 9.61 8.79
CA GLY A 100 7.91 9.31 7.45
C GLY A 100 9.11 8.35 7.43
N GLU A 101 9.24 7.51 8.46
CA GLU A 101 10.35 6.59 8.61
C GLU A 101 9.94 5.17 8.18
N GLY A 102 10.15 4.91 6.89
CA GLY A 102 9.80 3.65 6.23
C GLY A 102 10.35 2.40 6.88
N PHE A 103 11.50 2.51 7.57
CA PHE A 103 12.15 1.38 8.22
C PHE A 103 11.39 0.85 9.45
N LEU A 104 10.44 1.62 10.00
CA LEU A 104 9.65 1.18 11.17
C LEU A 104 8.42 0.35 10.82
N HIS A 105 8.01 0.34 9.56
CA HIS A 105 6.91 -0.49 9.05
C HIS A 105 7.41 -1.49 8.00
N ASN A 106 8.49 -2.19 8.36
CA ASN A 106 9.10 -3.26 7.57
C ASN A 106 8.65 -4.66 8.02
N GLU A 107 9.32 -5.69 7.53
CA GLU A 107 9.05 -7.10 7.81
C GLU A 107 9.18 -7.47 9.29
N CYS A 108 9.99 -6.73 10.08
CA CYS A 108 10.06 -6.95 11.53
C CYS A 108 8.73 -6.58 12.21
N LEU A 109 8.11 -5.47 11.79
CA LEU A 109 6.79 -5.09 12.31
C LEU A 109 5.73 -6.09 11.84
N LEU A 110 5.78 -6.52 10.58
CA LEU A 110 4.87 -7.54 10.04
C LEU A 110 4.95 -8.84 10.85
N ALA A 111 6.15 -9.36 11.09
CA ALA A 111 6.36 -10.57 11.87
C ALA A 111 5.88 -10.41 13.33
N ALA A 112 6.11 -9.24 13.93
CA ALA A 112 5.64 -8.95 15.28
C ALA A 112 4.11 -8.91 15.38
N LEU A 113 3.43 -8.36 14.38
CA LEU A 113 1.98 -8.33 14.31
C LEU A 113 1.41 -9.72 14.00
N GLN A 114 2.01 -10.46 13.06
CA GLN A 114 1.61 -11.84 12.77
C GLN A 114 1.62 -12.70 14.03
N LYS A 115 2.67 -12.60 14.84
CA LYS A 115 2.78 -13.38 16.10
C LYS A 115 1.63 -13.11 17.08
N ARG A 116 1.02 -11.93 17.02
CA ARG A 116 -0.07 -11.52 17.93
C ARG A 116 -1.44 -11.78 17.33
N CYS A 117 -1.61 -11.45 16.05
CA CYS A 117 -2.90 -11.53 15.36
C CYS A 117 -3.17 -12.92 14.78
N ASN A 118 -2.13 -13.72 14.53
CA ASN A 118 -2.21 -15.08 14.00
C ASN A 118 -3.07 -15.16 12.72
N TRP A 119 -2.78 -14.31 11.75
CA TRP A 119 -3.48 -14.29 10.46
C TRP A 119 -3.19 -15.56 9.66
N ARG A 120 -4.13 -15.96 8.81
CA ARG A 120 -3.96 -17.05 7.84
C ARG A 120 -3.33 -16.52 6.56
N SER A 121 -2.90 -17.44 5.69
CA SER A 121 -2.47 -17.13 4.32
C SER A 121 -3.47 -16.19 3.63
N GLY A 122 -2.98 -15.06 3.13
CA GLY A 122 -3.75 -14.07 2.39
C GLY A 122 -4.61 -13.12 3.22
N ASP A 123 -4.65 -13.25 4.55
CA ASP A 123 -5.38 -12.31 5.43
C ASP A 123 -4.64 -10.95 5.51
N LEU A 124 -3.30 -10.95 5.47
CA LEU A 124 -2.48 -9.74 5.38
C LEU A 124 -1.29 -9.94 4.44
N ARG A 125 -1.20 -9.10 3.41
CA ARG A 125 -0.04 -9.00 2.53
C ARG A 125 0.54 -7.60 2.56
N CYS A 126 1.86 -7.52 2.50
CA CYS A 126 2.58 -6.26 2.49
C CYS A 126 3.47 -6.15 1.26
N ILE A 127 3.46 -4.98 0.64
CA ILE A 127 4.42 -4.59 -0.40
C ILE A 127 5.42 -3.65 0.26
N PHE A 128 6.71 -3.98 0.21
CA PHE A 128 7.80 -3.14 0.70
C PHE A 128 8.60 -2.63 -0.48
N VAL A 129 8.92 -1.33 -0.50
CA VAL A 129 9.74 -0.70 -1.52
C VAL A 129 10.87 0.05 -0.85
N ASP A 130 12.10 -0.35 -1.16
CA ASP A 130 13.33 0.25 -0.65
C ASP A 130 13.62 1.58 -1.35
N PRO A 131 14.42 2.48 -0.75
CA PRO A 131 14.78 3.70 -1.44
C PRO A 131 15.81 3.35 -2.53
N GLN A 132 15.83 4.11 -3.62
CA GLN A 132 16.84 4.00 -4.66
C GLN A 132 18.24 4.14 -4.04
N PRO A 133 19.09 3.08 -4.09
CA PRO A 133 20.45 3.15 -3.57
C PRO A 133 21.30 4.19 -4.31
N LEU A 134 22.34 4.70 -3.66
CA LEU A 134 23.24 5.64 -4.31
C LEU A 134 23.96 4.97 -5.49
N GLY A 135 23.83 5.56 -6.68
CA GLY A 135 24.42 5.02 -7.91
C GLY A 135 23.57 3.95 -8.60
N SER A 136 22.43 3.56 -8.04
CA SER A 136 21.44 2.69 -8.68
C SER A 136 20.46 3.49 -9.52
N THR A 137 19.95 2.88 -10.59
CA THR A 137 18.80 3.35 -11.36
C THR A 137 17.49 2.70 -10.93
N ASP A 138 17.56 1.70 -10.06
CA ASP A 138 16.44 0.81 -9.74
C ASP A 138 16.02 0.90 -8.27
N LEU A 139 14.75 0.64 -8.02
CA LEU A 139 14.16 0.39 -6.70
C LEU A 139 14.05 -1.11 -6.47
N SER A 140 14.41 -1.59 -5.28
CA SER A 140 14.12 -2.96 -4.87
C SER A 140 12.75 -3.05 -4.21
N TRP A 141 12.03 -4.12 -4.46
CA TRP A 141 10.72 -4.36 -3.86
C TRP A 141 10.59 -5.80 -3.36
N ARG A 142 9.71 -6.00 -2.37
CA ARG A 142 9.35 -7.31 -1.81
C ARG A 142 7.85 -7.37 -1.55
N ILE A 143 7.25 -8.53 -1.80
CA ILE A 143 5.87 -8.85 -1.44
C ILE A 143 5.92 -9.97 -0.40
N VAL A 144 5.33 -9.75 0.76
CA VAL A 144 5.38 -10.68 1.89
C VAL A 144 3.97 -10.89 2.42
N ASP A 145 3.57 -12.14 2.56
CA ASP A 145 2.39 -12.55 3.30
C ASP A 145 2.75 -12.69 4.78
N ALA A 146 1.87 -12.21 5.68
CA ALA A 146 2.11 -12.30 7.11
C ALA A 146 2.31 -13.76 7.57
N HIS A 147 1.57 -14.70 6.99
CA HIS A 147 1.62 -16.13 7.33
C HIS A 147 2.65 -16.88 6.48
N ASP A 148 2.62 -16.71 5.15
CA ASP A 148 3.43 -17.52 4.24
C ASP A 148 4.86 -16.98 4.04
N GLY A 149 5.13 -15.74 4.47
CA GLY A 149 6.43 -15.09 4.27
C GLY A 149 6.60 -14.54 2.86
N LEU A 150 7.82 -14.58 2.34
CA LEU A 150 8.18 -13.92 1.07
C LEU A 150 7.46 -14.60 -0.12
N LEU A 151 6.62 -13.84 -0.82
CA LEU A 151 5.92 -14.28 -2.03
C LEU A 151 6.66 -13.87 -3.31
N GLY A 152 7.35 -12.73 -3.29
CA GLY A 152 8.04 -12.20 -4.45
C GLY A 152 9.03 -11.10 -4.10
N THR A 153 10.05 -10.94 -4.94
CA THR A 153 11.04 -9.87 -4.82
C THR A 153 11.53 -9.50 -6.22
N GLY A 154 11.97 -8.27 -6.40
CA GLY A 154 12.49 -7.82 -7.68
C GLY A 154 13.00 -6.39 -7.65
N GLN A 155 13.23 -5.86 -8.84
CA GLN A 155 13.65 -4.48 -9.06
C GLN A 155 12.77 -3.81 -10.11
N ILE A 156 12.59 -2.50 -9.99
CA ILE A 156 11.90 -1.66 -10.97
C ILE A 156 12.79 -0.46 -11.29
N ALA A 157 13.01 -0.21 -12.58
CA ALA A 157 13.78 0.94 -13.03
C ALA A 157 12.99 2.24 -12.76
N VAL A 158 13.64 3.24 -12.16
CA VAL A 158 13.02 4.54 -11.91
C VAL A 158 12.61 5.24 -13.21
N ALA A 159 13.33 4.97 -14.31
CA ALA A 159 12.98 5.46 -15.64
C ALA A 159 11.57 5.02 -16.07
N ASP A 160 11.20 3.76 -15.81
CA ASP A 160 9.88 3.23 -16.17
C ASP A 160 8.77 3.88 -15.34
N LEU A 161 9.08 4.34 -14.13
CA LEU A 161 8.11 5.04 -13.27
C LEU A 161 7.87 6.49 -13.71
N LEU A 162 8.85 7.13 -14.36
CA LEU A 162 8.71 8.50 -14.88
C LEU A 162 7.66 8.59 -15.99
N GLU A 163 7.61 7.57 -16.85
CA GLU A 163 6.67 7.48 -17.97
C GLU A 163 5.22 7.15 -17.55
N ARG A 164 5.02 6.68 -16.31
CA ARG A 164 3.70 6.26 -15.80
C ARG A 164 2.92 7.42 -15.17
N GLN A 165 1.60 7.35 -15.27
CA GLN A 165 0.73 8.25 -14.52
C GLN A 165 0.45 7.74 -13.09
N PRO A 166 0.08 8.63 -12.15
CA PRO A 166 -0.36 8.25 -10.81
C PRO A 166 -1.61 7.37 -10.77
N TRP A 167 -2.45 7.44 -11.79
CA TRP A 167 -3.66 6.61 -11.96
C TRP A 167 -3.42 5.54 -13.02
N PRO A 168 -4.17 4.41 -12.96
CA PRO A 168 -4.04 3.37 -13.98
C PRO A 168 -4.40 3.92 -15.37
N GLU A 169 -3.75 3.40 -16.41
CA GLU A 169 -4.14 3.72 -17.78
C GLU A 169 -5.59 3.28 -18.01
N LEU A 170 -6.42 4.20 -18.48
CA LEU A 170 -7.78 3.87 -18.86
C LEU A 170 -7.71 2.89 -20.03
N ALA A 171 -8.49 1.80 -19.95
CA ALA A 171 -8.71 0.95 -21.09
C ALA A 171 -9.13 1.83 -22.29
N PRO A 172 -8.61 1.58 -23.52
CA PRO A 172 -8.97 2.37 -24.68
C PRO A 172 -10.49 2.46 -24.80
N LEU A 173 -11.01 3.68 -25.00
CA LEU A 173 -12.42 3.89 -25.25
C LEU A 173 -12.84 2.99 -26.42
N ARG A 174 -13.70 2.00 -26.16
CA ARG A 174 -14.33 1.23 -27.22
C ARG A 174 -15.19 2.21 -28.02
N THR A 175 -14.69 2.64 -29.17
CA THR A 175 -15.48 3.39 -30.13
C THR A 175 -16.58 2.45 -30.64
N PRO A 176 -17.87 2.77 -30.48
CA PRO A 176 -18.93 1.96 -31.07
C PRO A 176 -18.71 1.97 -32.59
N GLY A 177 -18.51 0.77 -33.15
CA GLY A 177 -18.29 0.61 -34.59
C GLY A 177 -19.42 1.29 -35.37
N HIS A 178 -19.06 2.29 -36.18
CA HIS A 178 -19.97 2.92 -37.12
C HIS A 178 -20.39 1.85 -38.14
N ARG A 179 -21.57 1.24 -37.95
CA ARG A 179 -22.23 0.50 -39.03
C ARG A 179 -22.71 1.52 -40.04
N VAL A 180 -21.90 1.77 -41.06
CA VAL A 180 -22.39 2.41 -42.28
C VAL A 180 -23.27 1.37 -42.97
N SER A 181 -24.58 1.52 -42.83
CA SER A 181 -25.55 0.81 -43.66
C SER A 181 -25.44 1.37 -45.08
N SER A 182 -24.84 0.60 -45.98
CA SER A 182 -24.91 0.83 -47.42
C SER A 182 -26.33 0.53 -47.89
N ASN A 183 -27.00 1.57 -48.43
CA ASN A 183 -28.17 1.42 -49.31
C ASN A 183 -27.74 0.96 -50.71
#